data_AF-A0A961IVW0-F1
#
_entry.id   AF-A0A961IVW0-F1
#
_cell.length_a   1.000
_cell.length_b   1.000
_cell.length_c   1.000
_cell.angle_alpha   90.00
_cell.angle_beta   90.00
_cell.angle_gamma   90.00
#
_symmetry.space_group_name_H-M   'P 1'
#
loop_
_entity.id
_entity.type
_entity.pdbx_description
1 polymer ?
#
loop_
_entity_poly.entity_id
_entity_poly.type
_entity_poly.pdbx_seq_one_letter_code
_entity_poly.pdbx_strand_id
1 'polypeptide(L)'
;RFPSIASEFEGAIRFGPVSTLLKNAKVPLETPSETCSIDWFAGASVMMRQSVLDEIGLFDETFFLYFEETDLFLRAHRAGYATDYVPASKVAHIGSVSTGMKSWSRVPGYWFDSRWHYFAKNHGVGYAAVASLAHLAGGGLHWLRCTLTRRDRGVAPRFLTTLLAHDVRALLRGRPAHPAPATGQVSSSQSQGLT
;
A
#
# COMPACT_ATOMS: atom_id res chain seq x y z
N ARG A 1 7.35 -5.85 1.43
CA ARG A 1 7.79 -5.55 0.05
C ARG A 1 6.79 -4.64 -0.65
N PHE A 2 7.19 -3.82 -1.62
CA PHE A 2 6.24 -2.97 -2.34
C PHE A 2 5.16 -3.81 -3.08
N PRO A 3 3.87 -3.41 -3.03
CA PRO A 3 2.82 -4.03 -3.81
C PRO A 3 3.09 -3.99 -5.31
N SER A 4 2.76 -5.07 -6.01
CA SER A 4 2.95 -5.29 -7.44
C SER A 4 1.86 -6.21 -8.01
N ILE A 5 1.77 -6.34 -9.34
CA ILE A 5 0.87 -7.32 -9.99
C ILE A 5 1.06 -8.73 -9.43
N ALA A 6 2.32 -9.16 -9.29
CA ALA A 6 2.63 -10.49 -8.76
C ALA A 6 2.18 -10.64 -7.31
N SER A 7 2.31 -9.58 -6.50
CA SER A 7 1.89 -9.62 -5.10
C SER A 7 0.38 -9.64 -4.95
N GLU A 8 -0.35 -8.97 -5.84
CA GLU A 8 -1.82 -9.00 -5.84
C GLU A 8 -2.34 -10.41 -6.10
N PHE A 9 -1.72 -11.13 -7.04
CA PHE A 9 -2.06 -12.53 -7.29
C PHE A 9 -1.67 -13.43 -6.11
N GLU A 10 -0.42 -13.31 -5.62
CA GLU A 10 0.11 -14.12 -4.52
C GLU A 10 -0.73 -13.97 -3.24
N GLY A 11 -1.06 -12.74 -2.85
CA GLY A 11 -1.87 -12.47 -1.67
C GLY A 11 -3.31 -12.97 -1.80
N ALA A 12 -3.87 -12.97 -3.01
CA ALA A 12 -5.26 -13.37 -3.25
C ALA A 12 -5.45 -14.90 -3.36
N ILE A 13 -4.49 -15.63 -3.94
CA ILE A 13 -4.62 -17.08 -4.19
C ILE A 13 -4.54 -17.94 -2.93
N ARG A 14 -3.87 -17.47 -1.87
CA ARG A 14 -3.79 -18.12 -0.54
C ARG A 14 -3.44 -19.61 -0.62
N PHE A 15 -2.47 -19.95 -1.46
CA PHE A 15 -2.07 -21.32 -1.75
C PHE A 15 -0.55 -21.49 -1.59
N GLY A 16 -0.16 -22.30 -0.61
CA GLY A 16 1.23 -22.45 -0.16
C GLY A 16 2.27 -22.65 -1.29
N PRO A 17 2.07 -23.62 -2.22
CA PRO A 17 3.01 -23.83 -3.31
C PRO A 17 3.23 -22.59 -4.19
N VAL A 18 2.18 -21.81 -4.44
CA VAL A 18 2.28 -20.56 -5.21
C VAL A 18 2.97 -19.48 -4.39
N SER A 19 2.68 -19.38 -3.09
CA SER A 19 3.41 -18.47 -2.20
C SER A 19 4.90 -18.80 -2.11
N THR A 20 5.28 -20.08 -2.18
CA THR A 20 6.70 -20.50 -2.26
C THR A 20 7.33 -20.06 -3.58
N LEU A 21 6.64 -20.28 -4.70
CA LEU A 21 7.11 -19.86 -6.03
C LEU A 21 7.24 -18.33 -6.15
N LEU A 22 6.28 -17.60 -5.59
CA LEU A 22 6.18 -16.15 -5.60
C LEU A 22 6.70 -15.51 -4.31
N LYS A 23 7.66 -16.15 -3.62
CA LYS A 23 8.20 -15.65 -2.34
C LYS A 23 8.73 -14.20 -2.40
N ASN A 24 9.22 -13.78 -3.57
CA ASN A 24 9.72 -12.42 -3.81
C ASN A 24 8.60 -11.40 -4.04
N ALA A 25 7.38 -11.85 -4.31
CA ALA A 25 6.19 -11.02 -4.47
C ALA A 25 5.36 -10.93 -3.17
N LYS A 26 5.66 -11.76 -2.16
CA LYS A 26 4.96 -11.71 -0.88
C LYS A 26 5.21 -10.36 -0.19
N VAL A 27 4.14 -9.58 -0.03
CA VAL A 27 4.21 -8.24 0.60
C VAL A 27 4.56 -8.34 2.08
N PRO A 28 3.85 -9.16 2.90
CA PRO A 28 4.19 -9.28 4.31
C PRO A 28 5.46 -10.12 4.47
N LEU A 29 6.48 -9.48 5.02
CA LEU A 29 7.69 -10.16 5.47
C LEU A 29 7.46 -10.68 6.89
N GLU A 30 8.18 -11.75 7.23
CA GLU A 30 8.28 -12.18 8.63
C GLU A 30 9.06 -11.14 9.42
N THR A 31 8.71 -10.95 10.70
CA THR A 31 9.35 -9.96 11.56
C THR A 31 10.82 -10.31 11.75
N PRO A 32 11.76 -9.49 11.27
CA PRO A 32 13.18 -9.75 11.44
C PRO A 32 13.61 -9.69 12.91
N SER A 33 14.57 -10.51 13.32
CA SER A 33 15.16 -10.44 14.66
C SER A 33 16.31 -9.42 14.76
N GLU A 34 16.88 -9.05 13.62
CA GLU A 34 18.03 -8.16 13.49
C GLU A 34 17.68 -6.93 12.66
N THR A 35 18.49 -5.88 12.78
CA THR A 35 18.34 -4.70 11.93
C THR A 35 18.59 -5.08 10.48
N CYS A 36 17.63 -4.80 9.61
CA CYS A 36 17.77 -5.08 8.19
C CYS A 36 17.00 -4.08 7.33
N SER A 37 17.45 -3.90 6.10
CA SER A 37 16.75 -3.07 5.14
C SER A 37 15.45 -3.73 4.68
N ILE A 38 14.40 -2.93 4.60
CA ILE A 38 13.06 -3.32 4.19
C ILE A 38 12.51 -2.29 3.19
N ASP A 39 11.52 -2.69 2.40
CA ASP A 39 10.93 -1.80 1.40
C ASP A 39 10.05 -0.72 2.05
N TRP A 40 9.23 -1.09 3.03
CA TRP A 40 8.30 -0.22 3.75
C TRP A 40 7.70 -0.96 4.95
N PHE A 41 7.02 -0.25 5.86
CA PHE A 41 6.27 -0.83 6.97
C PHE A 41 4.87 -0.20 7.08
N ALA A 42 3.92 -0.92 7.69
CA ALA A 42 2.60 -0.37 7.99
C ALA A 42 2.66 0.57 9.20
N GLY A 43 2.16 1.80 9.06
CA GLY A 43 2.37 2.91 9.98
C GLY A 43 1.85 2.66 11.40
N ALA A 44 2.78 2.70 12.34
CA ALA A 44 2.49 2.91 13.76
C ALA A 44 3.67 3.60 14.47
N SER A 45 4.90 3.36 14.01
CA SER A 45 6.11 4.01 14.54
C SER A 45 7.15 4.18 13.44
N VAL A 46 7.43 5.44 13.11
CA VAL A 46 8.32 5.83 12.02
C VAL A 46 9.21 6.95 12.50
N MET A 47 10.47 6.92 12.10
CA MET A 47 11.34 8.09 12.19
C MET A 47 11.92 8.36 10.81
N MET A 48 11.75 9.59 10.32
CA MET A 48 12.34 10.07 9.07
C MET A 48 13.11 11.36 9.34
N ARG A 49 14.20 11.57 8.61
CA ARG A 49 14.92 12.86 8.64
C ARG A 49 14.03 13.91 7.99
N GLN A 50 13.98 15.10 8.59
CA GLN A 50 13.23 16.22 8.01
C GLN A 50 13.69 16.54 6.58
N SER A 51 15.00 16.53 6.33
CA SER A 51 15.57 16.77 4.99
C SER A 51 15.06 15.78 3.92
N VAL A 52 14.73 14.55 4.30
CA VAL A 52 14.16 13.56 3.38
C VAL A 52 12.73 13.95 3.01
N LEU A 53 11.93 14.38 4.00
CA LEU A 53 10.56 14.84 3.79
C LEU A 53 10.50 16.13 2.97
N ASP A 54 11.47 17.03 3.17
CA ASP A 54 11.60 18.25 2.37
C ASP A 54 11.88 17.94 0.89
N GLU A 55 12.62 16.87 0.60
CA GLU A 55 12.93 16.43 -0.76
C GLU A 55 11.77 15.67 -1.41
N ILE A 56 11.23 14.64 -0.74
CA ILE A 56 10.26 13.74 -1.36
C ILE A 56 8.81 14.21 -1.22
N GLY A 57 8.56 15.17 -0.32
CA GLY A 57 7.24 15.65 0.08
C GLY A 57 6.59 14.82 1.20
N LEU A 58 5.56 15.39 1.83
CA LEU A 58 4.78 14.75 2.89
C LEU A 58 3.83 13.66 2.34
N PHE A 59 2.84 13.26 3.11
CA PHE A 59 1.78 12.35 2.63
C PHE A 59 0.98 12.98 1.50
N ASP A 60 0.53 12.14 0.57
CA ASP A 60 -0.40 12.55 -0.47
C ASP A 60 -1.82 12.51 0.10
N GLU A 61 -2.43 13.68 0.27
CA GLU A 61 -3.76 13.87 0.87
C GLU A 61 -4.90 13.22 0.08
N THR A 62 -4.63 12.72 -1.13
CA THR A 62 -5.61 11.91 -1.88
C THR A 62 -5.87 10.56 -1.20
N PHE A 63 -4.91 10.04 -0.44
CA PHE A 63 -5.11 8.86 0.40
C PHE A 63 -5.85 9.26 1.68
N PHE A 64 -7.06 8.74 1.87
CA PHE A 64 -7.75 8.90 3.15
C PHE A 64 -7.18 7.96 4.22
N LEU A 65 -7.02 6.67 3.88
CA LEU A 65 -6.46 5.64 4.74
C LEU A 65 -6.02 4.43 3.91
N TYR A 66 -4.90 3.83 4.31
CA TYR A 66 -4.18 2.76 3.62
C TYR A 66 -3.41 3.21 2.37
N PHE A 67 -2.24 2.61 2.16
CA PHE A 67 -1.30 2.88 1.06
C PHE A 67 -0.60 4.24 1.09
N GLU A 68 -0.95 5.14 2.02
CA GLU A 68 -0.31 6.44 2.20
C GLU A 68 1.16 6.29 2.61
N GLU A 69 1.46 5.38 3.56
CA GLU A 69 2.84 5.15 3.96
C GLU A 69 3.57 4.35 2.89
N THR A 70 2.91 3.38 2.26
CA THR A 70 3.50 2.62 1.15
C THR A 70 3.94 3.55 0.01
N ASP A 71 3.15 4.57 -0.32
CA ASP A 71 3.51 5.60 -1.29
C ASP A 71 4.69 6.46 -0.83
N LEU A 72 4.69 6.91 0.44
CA LEU A 72 5.78 7.68 1.02
C LEU A 72 7.11 6.91 0.97
N PHE A 73 7.10 5.64 1.37
CA PHE A 73 8.27 4.76 1.31
C PHE A 73 8.72 4.49 -0.12
N LEU A 74 7.78 4.35 -1.05
CA LEU A 74 8.13 4.16 -2.46
C LEU A 74 8.81 5.40 -3.04
N ARG A 75 8.37 6.60 -2.66
CA ARG A 75 9.02 7.86 -3.03
C ARG A 75 10.41 7.97 -2.41
N ALA A 76 10.56 7.66 -1.12
CA ALA A 76 11.86 7.62 -0.44
C ALA A 76 12.84 6.65 -1.14
N HIS A 77 12.37 5.43 -1.44
CA HIS A 77 13.15 4.43 -2.14
C HIS A 77 13.59 4.89 -3.53
N ARG A 78 12.68 5.51 -4.30
CA ARG A 78 13.00 6.08 -5.63
C ARG A 78 13.99 7.24 -5.57
N ALA A 79 14.02 8.00 -4.47
CA ALA A 79 15.01 9.02 -4.19
C ALA A 79 16.35 8.45 -3.64
N GLY A 80 16.48 7.12 -3.53
CA GLY A 80 17.71 6.45 -3.11
C GLY A 80 17.88 6.33 -1.59
N TYR A 81 16.86 6.67 -0.80
CA TYR A 81 16.90 6.51 0.65
C TYR A 81 16.61 5.06 1.06
N ALA A 82 17.48 4.53 1.92
CA ALA A 82 17.28 3.24 2.56
C ALA A 82 16.22 3.34 3.67
N THR A 83 15.50 2.24 3.90
CA THR A 83 14.59 2.08 5.03
C THR A 83 15.00 0.83 5.79
N ASP A 84 15.24 0.98 7.10
CA ASP A 84 15.66 -0.11 7.95
C ASP A 84 14.63 -0.41 9.03
N TYR A 85 14.39 -1.70 9.26
CA TYR A 85 13.67 -2.18 10.43
C TYR A 85 14.64 -2.26 11.61
N VAL A 86 14.30 -1.62 12.74
CA VAL A 86 15.17 -1.57 13.93
C VAL A 86 14.49 -2.29 15.10
N PRO A 87 14.78 -3.58 15.38
CA PRO A 87 14.10 -4.37 16.41
C PRO A 87 14.33 -3.86 17.85
N ALA A 88 15.36 -3.04 18.06
CA ALA A 88 15.63 -2.38 19.34
C ALA A 88 14.61 -1.27 19.66
N SER A 89 14.00 -0.65 18.64
CA SER A 89 12.97 0.37 18.82
C SER A 89 11.59 -0.29 18.90
N LYS A 90 11.03 -0.35 20.11
CA LYS A 90 9.76 -1.07 20.36
C LYS A 90 8.66 -0.08 20.74
N VAL A 91 7.61 -0.05 19.93
CA VAL A 91 6.39 0.71 20.21
C VAL A 91 5.20 -0.25 20.20
N ALA A 92 4.42 -0.24 21.27
CA ALA A 92 3.20 -1.03 21.36
C ALA A 92 2.05 -0.28 20.66
N HIS A 93 1.53 -0.86 19.57
CA HIS A 93 0.37 -0.33 18.86
C HIS A 93 -0.87 -1.17 19.16
N ILE A 94 -1.87 -0.54 19.78
CA ILE A 94 -3.19 -1.17 19.98
C ILE A 94 -3.99 -1.01 18.68
N GLY A 95 -3.77 -1.92 17.74
CA GLY A 95 -4.36 -1.83 16.41
C GLY A 95 -5.87 -2.09 16.36
N SER A 96 -6.49 -1.65 15.26
CA SER A 96 -7.91 -1.86 14.92
C SER A 96 -8.94 -1.19 15.85
N VAL A 97 -8.51 -0.30 16.76
CA VAL A 97 -9.42 0.42 17.67
C VAL A 97 -10.25 1.45 16.91
N SER A 98 -9.62 2.25 16.05
CA SER A 98 -10.31 3.31 15.31
C SER A 98 -11.07 2.82 14.09
N THR A 99 -10.56 1.78 13.42
CA THR A 99 -11.17 1.25 12.19
C THR A 99 -12.15 0.11 12.47
N GLY A 100 -12.06 -0.58 13.61
CA GLY A 100 -12.88 -1.75 13.90
C GLY A 100 -12.67 -2.89 12.92
N MET A 101 -11.48 -3.00 12.30
CA MET A 101 -11.22 -3.93 11.18
C MET A 101 -11.55 -5.41 11.51
N LYS A 102 -11.50 -5.79 12.79
CA LYS A 102 -11.90 -7.12 13.28
C LYS A 102 -13.40 -7.42 13.17
N SER A 103 -14.25 -6.40 13.08
CA SER A 103 -15.72 -6.53 12.96
C SER A 103 -16.23 -6.19 11.56
N TRP A 104 -15.34 -5.95 10.59
CA TRP A 104 -15.74 -5.62 9.23
C TRP A 104 -16.45 -6.78 8.55
N SER A 105 -17.72 -6.59 8.25
CA SER A 105 -18.47 -7.47 7.34
C SER A 105 -18.11 -7.22 5.88
N ARG A 106 -17.57 -6.03 5.56
CA ARG A 106 -17.15 -5.60 4.22
C ARG A 106 -15.95 -4.66 4.30
N VAL A 107 -15.11 -4.70 3.29
CA VAL A 107 -14.00 -3.74 3.13
C VAL A 107 -14.58 -2.37 2.73
N PRO A 108 -14.21 -1.27 3.42
CA PRO A 108 -14.70 0.07 3.11
C PRO A 108 -14.30 0.57 1.72
N GLY A 109 -15.11 1.49 1.17
CA GLY A 109 -14.87 2.09 -0.15
C GLY A 109 -13.50 2.75 -0.29
N TYR A 110 -13.09 3.53 0.72
CA TYR A 110 -11.83 4.26 0.72
C TYR A 110 -10.59 3.37 0.61
N TRP A 111 -10.68 2.08 0.99
CA TRP A 111 -9.58 1.13 0.80
C TRP A 111 -9.38 0.83 -0.69
N PHE A 112 -10.47 0.69 -1.44
CA PHE A 112 -10.42 0.48 -2.89
C PHE A 112 -9.95 1.75 -3.61
N ASP A 113 -10.44 2.92 -3.19
CA ASP A 113 -10.00 4.22 -3.72
C ASP A 113 -8.48 4.37 -3.55
N SER A 114 -7.98 4.12 -2.33
CA SER A 114 -6.56 4.23 -1.99
C SER A 114 -5.70 3.20 -2.73
N ARG A 115 -6.12 1.93 -2.80
CA ARG A 115 -5.41 0.90 -3.57
C ARG A 115 -5.32 1.27 -5.05
N TRP A 116 -6.44 1.71 -5.65
CA TRP A 116 -6.47 2.12 -7.05
C TRP A 116 -5.55 3.32 -7.29
N HIS A 117 -5.63 4.34 -6.44
CA HIS A 117 -4.78 5.52 -6.51
C HIS A 117 -3.30 5.16 -6.42
N TYR A 118 -2.91 4.30 -5.46
CA TYR A 118 -1.53 3.83 -5.32
C TYR A 118 -0.97 3.25 -6.62
N PHE A 119 -1.65 2.27 -7.22
CA PHE A 119 -1.17 1.63 -8.45
C PHE A 119 -1.21 2.59 -9.64
N ALA A 120 -2.29 3.38 -9.78
CA ALA A 120 -2.45 4.31 -10.89
C ALA A 120 -1.43 5.45 -10.85
N LYS A 121 -1.15 6.00 -9.66
CA LYS A 121 -0.15 7.04 -9.43
C LYS A 121 1.26 6.53 -9.71
N ASN A 122 1.60 5.36 -9.19
CA ASN A 122 2.99 4.88 -9.18
C ASN A 122 3.40 4.07 -10.41
N HIS A 123 2.45 3.49 -11.13
CA HIS A 123 2.71 2.61 -12.28
C HIS A 123 1.81 2.87 -13.51
N GLY A 124 0.84 3.78 -13.39
CA GLY A 124 -0.13 4.08 -14.45
C GLY A 124 -1.40 3.24 -14.38
N VAL A 125 -2.45 3.72 -15.06
CA VAL A 125 -3.80 3.11 -15.01
C VAL A 125 -3.85 1.70 -15.61
N GLY A 126 -3.03 1.41 -16.64
CA GLY A 126 -2.94 0.07 -17.22
C GLY A 126 -2.39 -0.93 -16.22
N TYR A 127 -1.36 -0.54 -15.45
CA TYR A 127 -0.81 -1.38 -14.40
C TYR A 127 -1.83 -1.62 -13.28
N ALA A 128 -2.56 -0.58 -12.86
CA ALA A 128 -3.62 -0.71 -11.87
C ALA A 128 -4.70 -1.71 -12.30
N ALA A 129 -5.15 -1.63 -13.57
CA ALA A 129 -6.11 -2.58 -14.12
C ALA A 129 -5.55 -4.02 -14.11
N VAL A 130 -4.31 -4.23 -14.54
CA VAL A 130 -3.69 -5.56 -14.53
C VAL A 130 -3.51 -6.09 -13.10
N ALA A 131 -3.12 -5.23 -12.15
CA ALA A 131 -2.99 -5.60 -10.74
C ALA A 131 -4.33 -6.05 -10.16
N SER A 132 -5.43 -5.39 -10.52
CA SER A 132 -6.78 -5.81 -10.14
C SER A 132 -7.23 -7.11 -10.82
N LEU A 133 -6.94 -7.30 -12.11
CA LEU A 133 -7.20 -8.56 -12.79
C LEU A 133 -6.43 -9.72 -12.15
N ALA A 134 -5.18 -9.49 -11.76
CA ALA A 134 -4.35 -10.46 -11.05
C ALA A 134 -4.95 -10.82 -9.68
N HIS A 135 -5.42 -9.82 -8.92
CA HIS A 135 -6.14 -10.05 -7.66
C HIS A 135 -7.42 -10.87 -7.87
N LEU A 136 -8.22 -10.51 -8.88
CA LEU A 136 -9.46 -11.22 -9.21
C LEU A 136 -9.19 -12.66 -9.63
N ALA A 137 -8.14 -12.90 -10.42
CA ALA A 137 -7.74 -14.25 -10.83
C ALA A 137 -7.31 -15.10 -9.62
N GLY A 138 -6.42 -14.58 -8.77
CA GLY A 138 -5.97 -15.28 -7.57
C GLY A 138 -7.14 -15.58 -6.62
N GLY A 139 -7.99 -14.58 -6.36
CA GLY A 139 -9.16 -14.73 -5.50
C GLY A 139 -10.22 -15.68 -6.07
N GLY A 140 -10.41 -15.70 -7.39
CA GLY A 140 -11.29 -16.64 -8.09
C GLY A 140 -10.81 -18.08 -7.98
N LEU A 141 -9.50 -18.31 -8.16
CA LEU A 141 -8.87 -19.62 -7.96
C LEU A 141 -8.98 -20.09 -6.50
N HIS A 142 -8.75 -19.19 -5.54
CA HIS A 142 -8.96 -19.47 -4.12
C HIS A 142 -10.42 -19.85 -3.82
N TRP A 143 -11.36 -19.08 -4.35
CA TRP A 143 -12.80 -19.34 -4.23
C TRP A 143 -13.18 -20.71 -4.79
N LEU A 144 -12.68 -21.05 -5.98
CA LEU A 144 -12.92 -22.33 -6.63
C LEU A 144 -12.38 -23.48 -5.76
N ARG A 145 -11.13 -23.35 -5.30
CA ARG A 145 -10.48 -24.34 -4.43
C ARG A 145 -11.25 -24.54 -3.12
N CYS A 146 -11.65 -23.47 -2.43
CA CYS A 146 -12.42 -23.59 -1.18
C CYS A 146 -13.80 -24.21 -1.42
N THR A 147 -14.44 -23.92 -2.55
CA THR A 147 -15.74 -24.51 -2.90
C THR A 147 -15.61 -26.01 -3.20
N LEU A 148 -14.58 -26.41 -3.94
CA LEU A 148 -14.30 -27.82 -4.24
C LEU A 148 -13.87 -28.62 -3.00
N THR A 149 -13.08 -28.01 -2.11
CA THR A 149 -12.57 -28.64 -0.88
C THR A 149 -13.47 -28.47 0.34
N ARG A 150 -14.62 -27.78 0.18
CA ARG A 150 -15.56 -27.41 1.26
C ARG A 150 -14.89 -26.75 2.47
N ARG A 151 -13.83 -25.98 2.23
CA ARG A 151 -13.13 -25.21 3.27
C ARG A 151 -13.69 -23.81 3.38
N ASP A 152 -13.60 -23.23 4.58
CA ASP A 152 -13.90 -21.82 4.75
C ASP A 152 -13.01 -20.95 3.87
N ARG A 153 -13.58 -19.87 3.34
CA ARG A 153 -12.92 -18.98 2.40
C ARG A 153 -12.02 -17.99 3.13
N GLY A 154 -12.36 -17.58 4.35
CA GLY A 154 -11.60 -16.57 5.10
C GLY A 154 -11.45 -15.23 4.36
N VAL A 155 -12.38 -14.90 3.46
CA VAL A 155 -12.43 -13.64 2.69
C VAL A 155 -13.79 -12.99 2.88
N ALA A 156 -13.81 -11.66 3.01
CA ALA A 156 -15.05 -10.90 3.17
C ALA A 156 -16.06 -11.21 2.04
N PRO A 157 -17.36 -11.38 2.34
CA PRO A 157 -18.38 -11.61 1.34
C PRO A 157 -18.37 -10.50 0.27
N ARG A 158 -18.52 -10.89 -1.00
CA ARG A 158 -18.60 -9.97 -2.17
C ARG A 158 -17.36 -9.09 -2.38
N PHE A 159 -16.20 -9.41 -1.77
CA PHE A 159 -14.97 -8.63 -1.97
C PHE A 159 -14.60 -8.52 -3.46
N LEU A 160 -14.49 -9.64 -4.18
CA LEU A 160 -14.08 -9.66 -5.59
C LEU A 160 -15.06 -8.89 -6.49
N THR A 161 -16.36 -9.04 -6.27
CA THR A 161 -17.38 -8.30 -7.02
C THR A 161 -17.36 -6.80 -6.71
N THR A 162 -17.04 -6.44 -5.47
CA THR A 162 -16.91 -5.02 -5.06
C THR A 162 -15.67 -4.40 -5.70
N LEU A 163 -14.53 -5.11 -5.69
CA LEU A 163 -13.29 -4.70 -6.36
C LEU A 163 -13.53 -4.48 -7.86
N LEU A 164 -14.14 -5.46 -8.55
CA LEU A 164 -14.43 -5.36 -9.97
C LEU A 164 -15.33 -4.15 -10.29
N ALA A 165 -16.44 -4.00 -9.56
CA ALA A 165 -17.38 -2.90 -9.79
C ALA A 165 -16.74 -1.52 -9.52
N HIS A 166 -15.87 -1.44 -8.50
CA HIS A 166 -15.11 -0.24 -8.20
C HIS A 166 -14.16 0.12 -9.34
N ASP A 167 -13.32 -0.82 -9.77
CA ASP A 167 -12.24 -0.54 -10.73
C ASP A 167 -12.78 -0.27 -12.13
N VAL A 168 -13.87 -0.93 -12.55
CA VAL A 168 -14.59 -0.57 -13.78
C VAL A 168 -15.08 0.88 -13.71
N ARG A 169 -15.66 1.30 -12.58
CA ARG A 169 -16.10 2.68 -12.39
C ARG A 169 -14.92 3.66 -12.39
N ALA A 170 -13.79 3.29 -11.79
CA ALA A 170 -12.58 4.11 -11.77
C ALA A 170 -11.99 4.31 -13.16
N LEU A 171 -11.96 3.25 -13.99
CA LEU A 171 -11.54 3.34 -15.40
C LEU A 171 -12.46 4.27 -16.22
N LEU A 172 -13.77 4.19 -16.00
CA LEU A 172 -14.74 5.02 -16.71
C LEU A 172 -14.69 6.50 -16.32
N ARG A 173 -14.30 6.82 -15.08
CA ARG A 173 -14.25 8.20 -14.57
C ARG A 173 -13.07 9.01 -15.12
N GLY A 174 -12.05 8.37 -15.70
CA GLY A 174 -10.81 9.05 -16.07
C GLY A 174 -10.03 9.54 -14.85
N ARG A 175 -8.79 10.00 -15.06
CA ARG A 175 -7.90 10.41 -13.97
C ARG A 175 -8.38 11.75 -13.37
N PRO A 176 -8.56 11.89 -12.04
CA PRO A 176 -8.65 13.23 -11.45
C PRO A 176 -7.35 13.99 -11.73
N ALA A 177 -7.47 15.27 -12.08
CA ALA A 177 -6.31 16.13 -12.30
C ALA A 177 -5.44 16.15 -11.03
N HIS A 178 -4.15 15.88 -11.16
CA HIS A 178 -3.23 15.94 -10.03
C HIS A 178 -3.07 17.42 -9.66
N PRO A 179 -3.32 17.84 -8.40
CA PRO A 179 -2.87 19.15 -7.98
C PRO A 179 -1.34 19.17 -8.14
N ALA A 180 -0.82 20.22 -8.77
CA ALA A 180 0.61 20.42 -8.87
C ALA A 180 1.21 20.40 -7.45
N PRO A 181 2.40 19.78 -7.24
CA PRO A 181 3.07 19.87 -5.95
C PRO A 181 3.19 21.35 -5.58
N ALA A 182 2.77 21.70 -4.37
CA ALA A 182 2.96 23.05 -3.84
C ALA A 182 4.46 23.33 -3.81
N THR A 183 4.97 24.06 -4.79
CA THR A 183 6.31 24.62 -4.76
C THR A 183 6.34 25.60 -3.59
N GLY A 184 6.86 25.14 -2.45
CA GLY A 184 7.21 25.99 -1.34
C GLY A 184 8.23 27.01 -1.81
N GLN A 185 7.78 28.25 -2.05
CA GLN A 185 8.70 29.38 -2.13
C GLN A 185 9.30 29.57 -0.74
N VAL A 186 10.47 28.98 -0.51
CA VAL A 186 11.33 29.37 0.60
C VAL A 186 11.82 30.77 0.26
N SER A 187 11.11 31.77 0.80
CA SER A 187 11.55 33.16 0.80
C SER A 187 12.85 33.25 1.60
N SER A 188 13.96 33.38 0.90
CA SER A 188 15.25 33.72 1.47
C SER A 188 15.23 35.18 1.95
N SER A 189 14.70 35.42 3.15
CA SER A 189 14.90 36.70 3.85
C SER A 189 16.27 36.72 4.51
N GLN A 190 17.22 37.23 3.73
CA GLN A 190 18.41 38.00 4.09
C GLN A 190 18.92 37.95 5.53
N SER A 191 20.17 37.47 5.65
CA SER A 191 21.11 37.84 6.71
C SER A 191 21.54 39.31 6.57
N GLN A 192 21.14 40.15 7.52
CA GLN A 192 21.88 41.33 7.97
C GLN A 192 21.88 41.20 9.49
N GLY A 193 22.97 40.89 10.18
CA GLY A 193 24.19 41.70 10.23
C GLY A 193 24.03 42.70 11.37
N LEU A 194 24.48 42.35 12.58
CA LEU A 194 24.88 43.29 13.63
C LEU A 194 25.74 42.56 14.66
N THR A 195 27.02 42.95 14.62
CA THR A 195 28.01 42.95 15.71
C THR A 195 27.49 43.66 16.95
#